data_AF-A0A3A4QVY6-F1
#
_entry.id   AF-A0A3A4QVY6-F1
#
_cell.length_a   1.000
_cell.length_b   1.000
_cell.length_c   1.000
_cell.angle_alpha   90.00
_cell.angle_beta   90.00
_cell.angle_gamma   90.00
#
_symmetry.space_group_name_H-M   'P 1'
#
loop_
_entity.id
_entity.type
_entity.pdbx_description
1 polymer ?
#
loop_
_entity_poly.entity_id
_entity_poly.type
_entity_poly.pdbx_seq_one_letter_code
_entity_poly.pdbx_strand_id
1 'polypeptide(L)'
;MKDHDFSKLVHSAGNPLEFEMLFYEQLLVRHDDYYEAYFPLAEIYTQLGMYEKGLAIDRRLSELYPDDPSVWYNLACSLSLCMKLVDSLDALETSVKLGFDDPELLRTDPDLANIRSTSRYRRIMYSFYVHE
;
A
#
# COMPACT_ATOMS: atom_id res chain seq x y z
N MET A 1 -18.58 4.69 -22.05
CA MET A 1 -17.31 5.37 -22.38
C MET A 1 -17.41 5.81 -23.83
N LYS A 2 -17.21 7.08 -24.18
CA LYS A 2 -17.13 7.46 -25.60
C LYS A 2 -15.70 7.17 -26.06
N ASP A 3 -15.55 6.53 -27.22
CA ASP A 3 -14.28 6.02 -27.77
C ASP A 3 -13.13 7.05 -27.84
N HIS A 4 -13.46 8.35 -27.72
CA HIS A 4 -12.50 9.44 -27.71
C HIS A 4 -11.59 9.56 -26.47
N ASP A 5 -12.01 9.08 -25.28
CA ASP A 5 -11.19 9.20 -24.05
C ASP A 5 -10.09 8.13 -23.98
N PHE A 6 -10.41 6.91 -24.39
CA PHE A 6 -9.46 5.80 -24.35
C PHE A 6 -8.31 6.00 -25.35
N SER A 7 -8.62 6.56 -26.52
CA SER A 7 -7.62 6.85 -27.55
C SER A 7 -6.63 7.96 -27.15
N LYS A 8 -7.01 8.87 -26.23
CA LYS A 8 -6.12 9.88 -25.64
C LYS A 8 -5.21 9.27 -24.58
N LEU A 9 -5.73 8.37 -23.75
CA LEU A 9 -4.97 7.60 -22.75
C LEU A 9 -3.77 6.87 -23.38
N VAL A 10 -4.04 6.19 -24.50
CA VAL A 10 -3.05 5.42 -25.28
C VAL A 10 -2.01 6.33 -25.93
N HIS A 11 -2.38 7.57 -26.31
CA HIS A 11 -1.44 8.53 -26.90
C HIS A 11 -0.62 9.32 -25.86
N SER A 12 -1.12 9.46 -24.62
CA SER A 12 -0.44 10.24 -23.57
C SER A 12 0.52 9.42 -22.72
N ALA A 13 0.28 8.12 -22.54
CA ALA A 13 1.15 7.26 -21.77
C ALA A 13 2.40 6.89 -22.59
N GLY A 14 3.47 7.67 -22.44
CA GLY A 14 4.76 7.36 -23.05
C GLY A 14 5.45 6.13 -22.42
N ASN A 15 4.92 5.66 -21.28
CA ASN A 15 5.42 4.55 -20.48
C ASN A 15 4.27 3.55 -20.17
N PRO A 16 4.46 2.22 -20.32
CA PRO A 16 3.49 1.20 -19.92
C PRO A 16 2.91 1.39 -18.50
N LEU A 17 3.72 1.83 -17.53
CA LEU A 17 3.26 2.08 -16.16
C LEU A 17 2.25 3.22 -16.08
N GLU A 18 2.42 4.29 -16.85
CA GLU A 18 1.46 5.39 -16.89
C GLU A 18 0.14 4.96 -17.51
N PHE A 19 0.17 4.06 -18.51
CA PHE A 19 -1.04 3.49 -19.09
C PHE A 19 -1.81 2.64 -18.07
N GLU A 20 -1.11 1.74 -17.37
CA GLU A 20 -1.72 0.89 -16.34
C GLU A 20 -2.28 1.73 -15.18
N MET A 21 -1.53 2.74 -14.72
CA MET A 21 -2.00 3.69 -13.71
C MET A 21 -3.33 4.30 -14.12
N LEU A 22 -3.38 4.85 -15.33
CA LEU A 22 -4.57 5.51 -15.87
C LEU A 22 -5.74 4.55 -16.06
N PHE A 23 -5.47 3.29 -16.43
CA PHE A 23 -6.48 2.25 -16.54
C PHE A 23 -7.13 1.97 -15.18
N TYR A 24 -6.33 1.74 -14.13
CA TYR A 24 -6.85 1.46 -12.79
C TYR A 24 -7.51 2.69 -12.16
N GLU A 25 -6.98 3.90 -12.32
CA GLU A 25 -7.64 5.14 -11.90
C GLU A 25 -9.05 5.25 -12.51
N GLN A 26 -9.19 4.97 -13.81
CA GLN A 26 -10.48 5.00 -14.52
C GLN A 26 -11.43 3.88 -14.11
N LEU A 27 -10.91 2.72 -13.70
CA LEU A 27 -11.71 1.61 -13.21
C LEU A 27 -12.33 1.95 -11.85
N LEU A 28 -11.52 2.48 -10.94
CA LEU A 28 -11.94 2.85 -9.59
C LEU A 28 -12.86 4.08 -9.55
N VAL A 29 -12.84 4.94 -10.57
CA VAL A 29 -13.86 5.99 -10.75
C VAL A 29 -15.26 5.42 -10.96
N ARG A 30 -15.38 4.21 -11.52
CA ARG A 30 -16.67 3.55 -11.82
C ARG A 30 -17.06 2.50 -10.79
N HIS A 31 -16.06 1.88 -10.19
CA HIS A 31 -16.19 0.77 -9.24
C HIS A 31 -15.23 1.03 -8.07
N ASP A 32 -15.62 1.92 -7.16
CA ASP A 32 -14.81 2.29 -5.99
C ASP A 32 -14.77 1.19 -4.91
N ASP A 33 -15.51 0.10 -5.13
CA ASP A 33 -15.52 -1.12 -4.33
C ASP A 33 -14.62 -2.24 -4.91
N TYR A 34 -13.98 -2.02 -6.06
CA TYR A 34 -13.15 -3.04 -6.70
C TYR A 34 -11.76 -3.13 -6.06
N TYR A 35 -11.69 -3.85 -4.94
CA TYR A 35 -10.51 -4.04 -4.09
C TYR A 35 -9.26 -4.45 -4.89
N GLU A 36 -9.45 -5.38 -5.82
CA GLU A 36 -8.37 -5.98 -6.63
C GLU A 36 -7.68 -4.97 -7.55
N ALA A 37 -8.28 -3.80 -7.83
CA ALA A 37 -7.66 -2.73 -8.61
C ALA A 37 -6.81 -1.77 -7.77
N TYR A 38 -7.04 -1.70 -6.46
CA TYR A 38 -6.27 -0.81 -5.60
C TYR A 38 -4.83 -1.30 -5.40
N PHE A 39 -4.63 -2.61 -5.25
CA PHE A 39 -3.31 -3.20 -5.09
C PHE A 39 -2.35 -2.86 -6.26
N PRO A 40 -2.67 -3.19 -7.53
CA PRO A 40 -1.78 -2.87 -8.65
C PRO A 40 -1.62 -1.35 -8.83
N LEU A 41 -2.64 -0.54 -8.54
CA LEU A 41 -2.53 0.92 -8.61
C LEU A 41 -1.56 1.48 -7.56
N ALA A 42 -1.62 0.99 -6.33
CA ALA A 42 -0.68 1.37 -5.26
C ALA A 42 0.75 0.98 -5.62
N GLU A 43 0.96 -0.23 -6.16
CA GLU A 43 2.28 -0.68 -6.64
C GLU A 43 2.82 0.23 -7.75
N ILE A 44 1.98 0.58 -8.74
CA ILE A 44 2.36 1.50 -9.82
C ILE A 44 2.72 2.89 -9.26
N TYR A 45 1.97 3.41 -8.28
CA TYR A 45 2.34 4.66 -7.63
C TYR A 45 3.68 4.58 -6.92
N THR A 46 3.98 3.48 -6.23
CA THR A 46 5.30 3.26 -5.61
C THR A 46 6.41 3.22 -6.66
N GLN A 47 6.22 2.48 -7.76
CA GLN A 47 7.22 2.40 -8.85
C GLN A 47 7.46 3.75 -9.53
N LEU A 48 6.44 4.60 -9.62
CA LEU A 48 6.55 5.96 -10.18
C LEU A 48 7.01 7.01 -9.14
N GLY A 49 7.28 6.61 -7.89
CA GLY A 49 7.66 7.52 -6.80
C GLY A 49 6.53 8.43 -6.32
N MET A 50 5.28 8.14 -6.68
CA MET A 50 4.08 8.88 -6.30
C MET A 50 3.53 8.43 -4.94
N TYR A 51 4.40 8.32 -3.93
CA TYR A 51 4.07 7.70 -2.64
C TYR A 51 2.86 8.31 -1.92
N GLU A 52 2.67 9.64 -2.00
CA GLU A 52 1.51 10.29 -1.37
C GLU A 52 0.18 9.84 -2.00
N LYS A 53 0.17 9.47 -3.29
CA LYS A 53 -1.04 8.89 -3.91
C LYS A 53 -1.28 7.46 -3.44
N GLY A 54 -0.23 6.63 -3.34
CA GLY A 54 -0.32 5.29 -2.75
C GLY A 54 -0.84 5.32 -1.33
N LEU A 55 -0.31 6.23 -0.50
CA LEU A 55 -0.79 6.46 0.86
C LEU A 55 -2.27 6.85 0.92
N ALA A 56 -2.76 7.66 -0.02
CA ALA A 56 -4.18 8.03 -0.07
C ALA A 56 -5.07 6.81 -0.36
N ILE A 57 -4.62 5.89 -1.21
CA ILE A 57 -5.29 4.60 -1.47
C ILE A 57 -5.31 3.75 -0.21
N ASP A 58 -4.17 3.50 0.42
CA ASP A 58 -4.11 2.57 1.56
C ASP A 58 -4.89 3.09 2.77
N ARG A 59 -4.96 4.41 2.96
CA ARG A 59 -5.86 5.02 3.95
C ARG A 59 -7.32 4.77 3.64
N ARG A 60 -7.71 4.87 2.37
CA ARG A 60 -9.08 4.58 1.95
C ARG A 60 -9.41 3.09 2.16
N LEU A 61 -8.48 2.20 1.82
CA LEU A 61 -8.65 0.77 2.04
C LEU A 61 -8.77 0.44 3.53
N SER A 62 -8.00 1.08 4.42
CA SER A 62 -8.09 0.81 5.87
C SER A 62 -9.40 1.28 6.50
N GLU A 63 -10.07 2.27 5.90
CA GLU A 63 -11.44 2.64 6.28
C GLU A 63 -12.48 1.62 5.81
N LEU A 64 -12.30 1.04 4.62
CA LEU A 64 -13.24 0.09 4.01
C LEU A 64 -13.09 -1.33 4.57
N TYR A 65 -11.87 -1.71 4.91
CA TYR A 65 -11.48 -3.05 5.36
C TYR A 65 -10.68 -2.96 6.67
N PRO A 66 -11.27 -2.45 7.75
CA PRO A 66 -10.55 -2.19 9.01
C PRO A 66 -10.06 -3.47 9.69
N ASP A 67 -10.62 -4.63 9.34
CA ASP A 67 -10.26 -5.93 9.92
C ASP A 67 -9.30 -6.74 9.03
N ASP A 68 -8.89 -6.25 7.86
CA ASP A 68 -7.94 -6.95 6.98
C ASP A 68 -6.49 -6.63 7.38
N PRO A 69 -5.71 -7.59 7.91
CA PRO A 69 -4.33 -7.36 8.30
C PRO A 69 -3.43 -6.89 7.15
N SER A 70 -3.70 -7.31 5.92
CA SER A 70 -2.89 -6.99 4.74
C SER A 70 -3.01 -5.52 4.36
N VAL A 71 -4.21 -4.95 4.53
CA VAL A 71 -4.48 -3.53 4.29
C VAL A 71 -3.67 -2.66 5.25
N TRP A 72 -3.62 -3.03 6.53
CA TRP A 72 -2.83 -2.31 7.53
C TRP A 72 -1.31 -2.45 7.30
N TYR A 73 -0.86 -3.60 6.79
CA TYR A 73 0.54 -3.79 6.39
C TYR A 73 0.90 -2.86 5.22
N ASN A 74 0.08 -2.85 4.15
CA ASN A 74 0.32 -1.96 3.00
C ASN A 74 0.30 -0.48 3.43
N LEU A 75 -0.64 -0.09 4.29
CA LEU A 75 -0.67 1.25 4.88
C LEU A 75 0.63 1.58 5.64
N ALA A 76 1.18 0.62 6.39
CA ALA A 76 2.47 0.81 7.07
C ALA A 76 3.62 1.06 6.08
N CYS A 77 3.66 0.31 4.96
CA CYS A 77 4.64 0.49 3.89
C CYS A 77 4.52 1.88 3.24
N SER A 78 3.30 2.28 2.84
CA SER A 78 3.05 3.61 2.27
C SER A 78 3.40 4.77 3.23
N LEU A 79 3.03 4.65 4.51
CA LEU A 79 3.42 5.63 5.54
C LEU A 79 4.93 5.71 5.72
N SER A 80 5.61 4.56 5.65
CA SER A 80 7.05 4.46 5.73
C SER A 80 7.72 5.17 4.56
N LEU A 81 7.30 4.90 3.33
CA LEU A 81 7.79 5.59 2.11
C LEU A 81 7.57 7.10 2.16
N CYS A 82 6.48 7.56 2.78
CA CYS A 82 6.20 8.98 3.03
C CYS A 82 6.92 9.57 4.26
N MET A 83 7.86 8.85 4.88
CA MET A 83 8.60 9.26 6.08
C MET A 83 7.73 9.57 7.32
N LYS A 84 6.50 9.05 7.35
CA LYS A 84 5.57 9.17 8.49
C LYS A 84 5.79 8.00 9.46
N LEU A 85 6.99 7.97 10.05
CA LEU A 85 7.51 6.79 10.76
C LEU A 85 6.68 6.35 11.96
N VAL A 86 6.09 7.28 12.71
CA VAL A 86 5.26 6.97 13.88
C VAL A 86 3.97 6.27 13.44
N ASP A 87 3.26 6.89 12.49
CA ASP A 87 2.02 6.35 11.92
C ASP A 87 2.27 4.99 11.25
N SER A 88 3.40 4.83 10.56
CA SER A 88 3.80 3.56 9.94
C SER A 88 3.91 2.44 10.98
N LEU A 89 4.53 2.72 12.13
CA LEU A 89 4.63 1.76 13.23
C LEU A 89 3.27 1.48 13.89
N ASP A 90 2.37 2.46 13.97
CA ASP A 90 1.00 2.27 14.46
C ASP A 90 0.21 1.32 13.53
N ALA A 91 0.31 1.55 12.22
CA ALA A 91 -0.33 0.70 11.21
C ALA A 91 0.25 -0.73 11.21
N LEU A 92 1.58 -0.85 11.30
CA LEU A 92 2.25 -2.16 11.35
C LEU A 92 1.85 -2.95 12.60
N GLU A 93 1.78 -2.29 13.76
CA GLU A 93 1.33 -2.94 14.99
C GLU A 93 -0.14 -3.39 14.90
N THR A 94 -0.98 -2.60 14.22
CA THR A 94 -2.38 -2.96 13.96
C THR A 94 -2.48 -4.18 13.04
N SER A 95 -1.71 -4.20 11.96
CA SER A 95 -1.61 -5.33 11.03
C SER A 95 -1.27 -6.64 11.74
N VAL A 96 -0.23 -6.65 12.58
CA VAL A 96 0.18 -7.83 13.35
C VAL A 96 -0.89 -8.24 14.37
N LYS A 97 -1.56 -7.29 15.03
CA LYS A 97 -2.67 -7.58 15.96
C LYS A 97 -3.88 -8.22 15.26
N LEU A 98 -4.13 -7.87 14.01
CA LEU A 98 -5.20 -8.45 13.19
C LEU A 98 -4.83 -9.80 12.57
N GLY A 99 -3.60 -10.28 12.79
CA GLY A 99 -3.16 -11.61 12.38
C GLY A 99 -2.29 -11.65 11.12
N PHE A 100 -1.65 -10.53 10.74
CA PHE A 100 -0.59 -10.58 9.73
C PHE A 100 0.55 -11.48 10.21
N ASP A 101 0.82 -12.55 9.47
CA ASP A 101 1.76 -13.60 9.86
C ASP A 101 2.81 -13.90 8.78
N ASP A 102 3.56 -12.84 8.40
CA ASP A 102 4.74 -12.97 7.53
C ASP A 102 5.93 -12.15 8.07
N PRO A 103 6.59 -12.62 9.14
CA PRO A 103 7.73 -11.91 9.73
C PRO A 103 8.93 -11.81 8.77
N GLU A 104 9.04 -12.72 7.80
CA GLU A 104 10.12 -12.67 6.81
C GLU A 104 9.90 -11.53 5.82
N LEU A 105 8.66 -11.32 5.38
CA LEU A 105 8.29 -10.16 4.57
C LEU A 105 8.55 -8.86 5.33
N LEU A 106 8.13 -8.73 6.59
CA LEU A 106 8.41 -7.52 7.38
C LEU A 106 9.92 -7.21 7.45
N ARG A 107 10.75 -8.27 7.60
CA ARG A 107 12.21 -8.17 7.69
C ARG A 107 12.88 -7.80 6.37
N THR A 108 12.29 -8.14 5.23
CA THR A 108 12.92 -8.02 3.91
C THR A 108 12.34 -6.90 3.06
N ASP A 109 11.07 -6.54 3.25
CA ASP A 109 10.38 -5.48 2.49
C ASP A 109 11.11 -4.12 2.57
N PRO A 110 11.70 -3.64 1.46
CA PRO A 110 12.47 -2.41 1.42
C PRO A 110 11.67 -1.18 1.88
N ASP A 111 10.34 -1.19 1.73
CA ASP A 111 9.50 -0.06 2.10
C ASP A 111 9.56 0.21 3.60
N LEU A 112 9.76 -0.82 4.42
CA LEU A 112 9.87 -0.72 5.88
C LEU A 112 11.30 -0.43 6.37
N ALA A 113 12.29 -0.29 5.47
CA ALA A 113 13.70 -0.21 5.86
C ALA A 113 14.00 0.91 6.87
N ASN A 114 13.32 2.06 6.76
CA ASN A 114 13.57 3.23 7.61
C ASN A 114 13.01 3.09 9.05
N ILE A 115 12.09 2.15 9.31
CA ILE A 115 11.53 1.90 10.65
C ILE A 115 12.22 0.73 11.37
N ARG A 116 13.00 -0.10 10.67
CA ARG A 116 13.62 -1.33 11.23
C ARG A 116 14.55 -1.09 12.42
N SER A 117 15.22 0.06 12.45
CA SER A 117 16.15 0.42 13.53
C SER A 117 15.43 0.80 14.83
N THR A 118 14.12 1.08 14.76
CA THR A 118 13.35 1.55 15.91
C THR A 118 13.15 0.44 16.94
N SER A 119 13.12 0.82 18.22
CA SER A 119 12.81 -0.12 19.29
C SER A 119 11.38 -0.68 19.18
N ARG A 120 10.45 0.06 18.57
CA ARG A 120 9.07 -0.37 18.39
C ARG A 120 8.96 -1.45 17.32
N TYR A 121 9.61 -1.28 16.17
CA TYR A 121 9.71 -2.33 15.15
C TYR A 121 10.29 -3.62 15.74
N ARG A 122 11.38 -3.52 16.50
CA ARG A 122 11.99 -4.69 17.16
C ARG A 122 11.04 -5.42 18.10
N ARG A 123 10.15 -4.70 18.81
CA ARG A 123 9.11 -5.31 19.65
C ARG A 123 8.04 -6.01 18.83
N ILE A 124 7.60 -5.40 17.71
CA ILE A 124 6.68 -6.04 16.76
C ILE A 124 7.29 -7.34 16.23
N MET A 125 8.55 -7.31 15.79
CA MET A 125 9.23 -8.53 15.34
C MET A 125 9.38 -9.59 16.43
N TYR A 126 9.62 -9.16 17.67
CA TYR A 126 9.75 -10.08 18.79
C TYR A 126 8.45 -10.81 19.11
N SER A 127 7.27 -10.20 18.89
CA SER A 127 5.98 -10.84 19.22
C SER A 127 5.72 -12.14 18.45
N PHE A 128 6.28 -12.31 17.25
CA PHE A 128 6.17 -13.55 16.47
C PHE A 128 6.87 -14.75 17.10
N TYR A 129 7.80 -14.53 18.02
CA TYR A 129 8.62 -15.59 18.63
C TYR A 129 8.28 -15.84 20.11
N VAL A 130 7.30 -15.11 20.65
CA VAL A 130 6.88 -15.19 22.05
C VAL A 130 5.42 -15.61 22.10
N HIS A 131 5.19 -16.86 21.74
CA HIS A 131 3.95 -17.55 22.03
C HIS A 131 4.29 -18.75 22.92
N GLU A 132 4.08 -18.57 24.24
CA GLU A 132 3.90 -19.64 25.24
C GLU A 132 2.40 -19.85 25.48
#